data_AF-A0A2N7XA33-F1
#
_entry.id   AF-A0A2N7XA33-F1
#
_cell.length_a   1.000
_cell.length_b   1.000
_cell.length_c   1.000
_cell.angle_alpha   90.00
_cell.angle_beta   90.00
_cell.angle_gamma   90.00
#
_symmetry.space_group_name_H-M   'P 1'
#
loop_
_entity.id
_entity.type
_entity.pdbx_description
1 polymer ?
#
loop_
_entity_poly.entity_id
_entity_poly.type
_entity_poly.pdbx_seq_one_letter_code
_entity_poly.pdbx_strand_id
1 'polypeptide(L)' 'MKQQWHSRPLEVRVFDRCDECGELKEDVQERVNHWPKFAVVCCATCFADLSGDFSDPTADFVL' A
#
# COMPACT_ATOMS: atom_id res chain seq x y z
N MET A 1 11.41 4.00 45.14
CA MET A 1 10.16 4.01 44.35
C MET A 1 10.43 3.34 43.01
N LYS A 2 9.84 2.16 42.77
CA LYS A 2 9.97 1.41 41.51
C LYS A 2 8.71 1.66 40.67
N GLN A 3 8.78 2.51 39.64
CA GLN A 3 7.67 2.70 38.69
C GLN A 3 8.09 2.47 37.22
N GLN A 4 9.10 1.64 36.97
CA GLN A 4 9.60 1.37 35.61
C GLN A 4 8.84 0.27 34.85
N TRP A 5 7.61 -0.05 35.27
CA TRP A 5 6.79 -1.10 34.63
C TRP A 5 5.86 -0.58 33.53
N HIS A 6 5.68 0.74 33.42
CA HIS A 6 4.75 1.37 32.47
C HIS A 6 5.43 2.13 31.33
N SER A 7 6.76 2.03 31.18
CA SER A 7 7.50 2.78 30.15
C SER A 7 7.57 2.08 28.79
N ARG A 8 6.80 1.01 28.55
CA ARG A 8 6.78 0.40 27.22
C ARG A 8 5.94 1.28 26.28
N PRO A 9 6.53 1.79 25.18
CA PRO A 9 5.75 2.48 24.16
C PRO A 9 4.68 1.51 23.64
N LEU A 10 3.44 1.97 23.57
CA LEU A 10 2.40 1.28 22.82
C LEU A 10 2.69 1.52 21.33
N GLU A 11 3.17 0.49 20.65
CA GLU A 11 3.23 0.49 19.19
C GLU A 11 1.82 0.22 18.66
N VAL A 12 1.19 1.26 18.11
CA VAL A 12 -0.08 1.11 17.38
C VAL A 12 0.25 0.74 15.95
N ARG A 13 -0.21 -0.43 15.54
CA ARG A 13 -0.06 -0.93 14.18
C ARG A 13 -1.39 -0.81 13.46
N VAL A 14 -1.41 -0.07 12.35
CA VAL A 14 -2.61 0.15 11.55
C VAL A 14 -2.64 -0.90 10.47
N PHE A 15 -3.71 -1.68 10.43
CA PHE A 15 -3.93 -2.68 9.40
C PHE A 15 -5.06 -2.23 8.49
N ASP A 16 -4.86 -2.31 7.19
CA ASP A 16 -5.92 -2.10 6.20
C ASP A 16 -5.90 -3.19 5.13
N ARG A 17 -6.98 -3.28 4.35
CA ARG A 17 -7.04 -4.20 3.22
C ARG A 17 -6.37 -3.59 1.99
N CYS A 18 -5.56 -4.40 1.33
CA CYS A 18 -5.10 -4.10 -0.02
C CYS A 18 -6.25 -4.33 -1.01
N ASP A 19 -6.55 -3.34 -1.84
CA ASP A 19 -7.58 -3.44 -2.89
C ASP A 19 -7.18 -4.42 -4.01
N GLU A 20 -5.87 -4.58 -4.26
CA GLU A 20 -5.35 -5.47 -5.31
C GLU A 20 -5.37 -6.96 -4.90
N CYS A 21 -4.84 -7.28 -3.71
CA CYS A 21 -4.74 -8.68 -3.26
C CYS A 21 -5.80 -9.09 -2.23
N GLY A 22 -6.58 -8.15 -1.69
CA GLY A 22 -7.62 -8.39 -0.69
C GLY A 22 -7.12 -8.71 0.72
N GLU A 23 -5.80 -8.84 0.92
CA GLU A 23 -5.22 -9.18 2.22
C GLU A 23 -5.12 -7.98 3.17
N LEU A 24 -5.25 -8.26 4.46
CA LEU A 24 -5.03 -7.27 5.52
C LEU A 24 -3.51 -7.09 5.77
N LYS A 25 -2.99 -5.87 5.63
CA LYS A 25 -1.56 -5.55 5.75
C LYS A 25 -1.32 -4.32 6.62
N GLU A 26 -0.17 -4.30 7.29
CA GLU A 26 0.27 -3.28 8.26
C GLU A 26 0.81 -1.99 7.60
N ASP A 27 1.14 -2.06 6.30
CA ASP A 27 1.80 -0.99 5.54
C ASP A 27 1.13 -0.80 4.15
N VAL A 28 -0.18 -0.52 4.15
CA VAL A 28 -0.86 -0.12 2.92
C VAL A 28 -0.58 1.36 2.61
N GLN A 29 -0.49 1.69 1.32
CA GLN A 29 -0.30 3.04 0.82
C GLN A 29 -1.42 3.38 -0.17
N GLU A 30 -1.98 4.58 -0.02
CA GLU A 30 -2.93 5.12 -0.99
C GLU A 30 -2.18 5.61 -2.23
N ARG A 31 -2.46 5.02 -3.38
CA ARG A 31 -2.02 5.50 -4.68
C ARG A 31 -3.12 6.34 -5.30
N VAL A 32 -2.86 7.63 -5.47
CA VAL A 32 -3.75 8.54 -6.19
C VAL A 32 -3.19 8.77 -7.60
N ASN A 33 -3.89 8.29 -8.62
CA ASN A 33 -3.59 8.66 -10.00
C ASN A 33 -4.36 9.93 -10.38
N HIS A 34 -3.66 10.86 -11.02
CA HIS A 34 -4.25 12.10 -11.48
C HIS A 34 -5.14 11.89 -12.72
N TRP A 35 -4.81 10.92 -13.58
CA TRP A 35 -5.57 10.60 -14.78
C TRP A 35 -5.34 9.14 -15.26
N PRO A 36 -6.39 8.32 -15.48
CA PRO A 36 -7.76 8.54 -15.00
C PRO A 36 -7.76 8.72 -13.47
N LYS A 37 -8.66 9.56 -12.95
CA LYS A 37 -8.64 9.93 -11.52
C LYS A 37 -9.18 8.77 -10.68
N PHE A 38 -8.28 8.01 -10.06
CA PHE A 38 -8.63 6.94 -9.14
C PHE A 38 -7.69 6.93 -7.93
N ALA A 39 -8.20 6.47 -6.80
CA ALA A 39 -7.45 6.21 -5.58
C ALA A 39 -7.60 4.72 -5.25
N VAL A 40 -6.48 4.04 -5.03
CA VAL A 40 -6.44 2.61 -4.68
C VAL A 40 -5.49 2.44 -3.50
N VAL A 41 -5.92 1.67 -2.49
CA VAL A 41 -5.11 1.33 -1.32
C VAL A 41 -4.36 0.04 -1.61
N CYS A 42 -3.04 0.12 -1.77
CA CYS A 42 -2.20 -1.03 -2.12
C CYS A 42 -1.22 -1.35 -1.00
N CYS A 43 -0.94 -2.63 -0.77
CA CYS A 43 0.23 -3.02 0.00
C CYS A 43 1.52 -2.68 -0.77
N ALA A 44 2.64 -2.51 -0.06
CA ALA A 44 3.93 -2.11 -0.66
C ALA A 44 4.36 -3.01 -1.83
N THR A 45 4.06 -4.31 -1.78
CA THR A 45 4.37 -5.26 -2.86
C THR A 45 3.54 -4.96 -4.12
N CYS A 46 2.21 -4.90 -4.00
CA CYS A 46 1.33 -4.59 -5.13
C CYS A 46 1.60 -3.19 -5.70
N PHE A 47 2.00 -2.24 -4.84
CA PHE A 47 2.40 -0.90 -5.26
C PHE A 47 3.64 -0.91 -6.16
N ALA A 48 4.64 -1.75 -5.84
CA ALA A 48 5.86 -1.88 -6.63
C ALA A 48 5.59 -2.51 -8.00
N ASP A 49 4.75 -3.55 -8.06
CA ASP A 49 4.39 -4.23 -9.31
C ASP A 49 3.65 -3.30 -10.28
N LEU A 50 2.68 -2.52 -9.79
CA LEU A 50 1.95 -1.52 -10.58
C LEU A 50 2.81 -0.36 -11.12
N SER A 51 4.08 -0.26 -10.71
CA SER A 51 5.03 0.75 -11.20
C SER A 51 5.89 0.21 -12.36
N GLY A 52 5.89 -1.12 -12.59
CA GLY A 52 6.66 -1.79 -13.64
C GLY A 52 6.01 -1.77 -15.03
N ASP A 53 4.68 -1.63 -15.10
CA ASP A 53 3.91 -1.76 -16.35
C ASP A 53 4.06 -0.58 -17.34
N PHE A 54 4.74 0.51 -16.96
CA PHE A 54 5.02 1.62 -17.88
C PHE A 54 6.32 1.45 -18.69
N SER A 55 6.97 0.28 -18.61
CA SER A 55 8.24 0.01 -19.30
C SER A 55 8.16 -1.08 -20.38
N ASP A 56 6.97 -1.56 -20.73
CA ASP A 56 6.80 -2.46 -21.86
C ASP A 56 6.36 -1.70 -23.13
N PRO A 57 7.27 -1.47 -24.11
CA PRO A 57 6.92 -0.88 -25.40
C PRO A 57 6.03 -1.78 -26.27
N THR A 58 5.57 -2.93 -25.78
CA THR A 58 4.67 -3.85 -26.49
C THR A 58 3.23 -3.92 -25.94
N ALA A 59 2.82 -2.98 -25.08
CA ALA A 59 1.41 -2.82 -24.74
C ALA A 59 0.62 -2.34 -25.99
N ASP A 60 0.21 -3.30 -26.81
CA ASP A 60 -0.58 -3.13 -28.02
C ASP A 60 -1.84 -2.32 -27.71
N PHE A 61 -1.86 -1.09 -28.25
CA PHE A 61 -3.06 -0.29 -28.43
C PHE A 61 -3.98 -1.03 -29.41
N VAL A 62 -4.93 -1.80 -28.91
CA VAL A 62 -6.07 -2.28 -29.71
C VAL A 62 -7.26 -1.36 -29.44
N LEU A 63 -7.45 -0.41 -30.36
CA LEU A 63 -8.73 0.24 -30.66
C LEU A 63 -9.04 0.04 -32.14
#